data_AF-A0A965ESL0-F1
#
_entry.id   AF-A0A965ESL0-F1
#
_cell.length_a   1.000
_cell.length_b   1.000
_cell.length_c   1.000
_cell.angle_alpha   90.00
_cell.angle_beta   90.00
_cell.angle_gamma   90.00
#
_symmetry.space_group_name_H-M   'P 1'
#
loop_
_entity.id
_entity.type
_entity.pdbx_description
1 polymer ?
#
loop_
_entity_poly.entity_id
_entity_poly.type
_entity_poly.pdbx_seq_one_letter_code
_entity_poly.pdbx_strand_id
1 'polypeptide(L)'
;MASQVAAATASAWVFRLAYLALQRATLLRRHGIDSPAFLSRYVSCLHAGALVALGFLWEAGLAAPDWWTPLARAIPIGYLVHDAHLICTEPSLWELSAVAHHVIFALLVYAAAGAYPNHTARAFLAELSVFPLNLGWAMIKTGAESRWPRVFIVNSAALLLTFLRFRVYTFTLFAFEAVAQKVWPLLPMLAGLAGLNWYWFGLLCRKAYAVAQRTA
;
A
#
# COMPACT_ATOMS: atom_id res chain seq x y z
N MET A 1 21.63 -13.42 7.18
CA MET A 1 21.37 -13.08 5.77
C MET A 1 20.58 -14.17 5.03
N ALA A 2 21.00 -15.45 5.05
CA ALA A 2 20.32 -16.52 4.33
C ALA A 2 18.81 -16.67 4.66
N SER A 3 18.42 -16.54 5.94
CA SER A 3 17.02 -16.60 6.37
C SER A 3 16.15 -15.44 5.86
N GLN A 4 16.72 -14.23 5.73
CA GLN A 4 16.01 -13.05 5.22
C GLN A 4 15.83 -13.13 3.70
N VAL A 5 16.85 -13.62 2.98
CA VAL A 5 16.75 -13.86 1.54
C VAL A 5 15.67 -14.92 1.27
N ALA A 6 15.69 -16.03 2.01
CA ALA A 6 14.67 -17.08 1.88
C ALA A 6 13.25 -16.54 2.16
N ALA A 7 13.07 -15.73 3.20
CA ALA A 7 11.77 -15.13 3.52
C ALA A 7 11.29 -14.14 2.43
N ALA A 8 12.19 -13.29 1.90
CA ALA A 8 11.87 -12.37 0.82
C ALA A 8 11.50 -13.12 -0.48
N THR A 9 12.26 -14.17 -0.81
CA THR A 9 11.97 -15.05 -1.95
C THR A 9 10.63 -15.76 -1.78
N ALA A 10 10.35 -16.32 -0.61
CA ALA A 10 9.06 -16.95 -0.31
C ALA A 10 7.90 -15.95 -0.45
N SER A 11 8.05 -14.74 0.08
CA SER A 11 7.03 -13.68 -0.06
C SER A 11 6.81 -13.29 -1.52
N ALA A 12 7.87 -13.15 -2.32
CA ALA A 12 7.74 -12.88 -3.75
C ALA A 12 6.99 -13.99 -4.48
N TRP A 13 7.26 -15.26 -4.14
CA TRP A 13 6.54 -16.40 -4.68
C TRP A 13 5.07 -16.40 -4.27
N VAL A 14 4.73 -16.05 -3.03
CA VAL A 14 3.33 -15.93 -2.58
C VAL A 14 2.57 -14.91 -3.44
N PHE A 15 3.11 -13.70 -3.64
CA PHE A 15 2.45 -12.71 -4.48
C PHE A 15 2.34 -13.13 -5.94
N ARG A 16 3.39 -13.77 -6.48
CA ARG A 16 3.36 -14.31 -7.84
C ARG A 16 2.35 -15.44 -8.00
N LEU A 17 2.31 -16.38 -7.06
CA LEU A 17 1.36 -17.49 -7.08
C LEU A 17 -0.07 -16.99 -6.93
N ALA A 18 -0.32 -16.00 -6.06
CA ALA A 18 -1.61 -15.35 -5.96
C ALA A 18 -2.02 -14.72 -7.29
N TYR A 19 -1.13 -13.95 -7.93
CA TYR A 19 -1.37 -13.36 -9.25
C TYR A 19 -1.72 -14.42 -10.30
N LEU A 20 -0.92 -15.49 -10.41
CA LEU A 20 -1.14 -16.57 -11.38
C LEU A 20 -2.41 -17.39 -11.09
N ALA A 21 -2.73 -17.62 -9.82
CA ALA A 21 -3.95 -18.32 -9.41
C ALA A 21 -5.18 -17.51 -9.82
N LEU A 22 -5.16 -16.18 -9.62
CA LEU A 22 -6.23 -15.28 -10.02
C LEU A 22 -6.38 -15.21 -11.55
N GLN A 23 -5.27 -15.18 -12.30
CA GLN A 23 -5.30 -15.26 -13.77
C GLN A 23 -5.99 -16.52 -14.29
N ARG A 24 -5.88 -17.64 -13.55
CA ARG A 24 -6.49 -18.92 -13.90
C ARG A 24 -7.89 -19.12 -13.33
N ALA A 25 -8.34 -18.27 -12.40
CA ALA A 25 -9.67 -18.36 -11.81
C ALA A 25 -10.75 -18.03 -12.86
N THR A 26 -11.44 -19.07 -13.33
CA THR A 26 -12.50 -19.00 -14.36
C THR A 26 -13.65 -18.07 -13.98
N LEU A 27 -13.89 -17.88 -12.68
CA LEU A 27 -14.90 -16.96 -12.15
C LEU A 27 -14.58 -15.49 -12.47
N LEU A 28 -13.31 -15.09 -12.44
CA LEU A 28 -12.91 -13.71 -12.75
C LEU A 28 -13.02 -13.40 -14.24
N ARG A 29 -12.65 -14.36 -15.10
CA ARG A 29 -12.82 -14.25 -16.56
C ARG A 29 -14.29 -14.08 -16.97
N ARG A 30 -15.22 -14.77 -16.28
CA ARG A 30 -16.67 -14.65 -16.53
C ARG A 30 -17.23 -13.24 -16.26
N HIS A 31 -16.52 -12.42 -15.48
CA HIS A 31 -16.91 -11.05 -15.17
C HIS A 31 -16.02 -10.00 -15.87
N GLY A 32 -15.17 -10.39 -16.82
CA GLY A 32 -14.23 -9.47 -17.49
C GLY A 32 -13.15 -8.93 -16.56
N ILE A 33 -12.87 -9.64 -15.46
CA ILE A 33 -11.86 -9.30 -14.43
C ILE A 33 -10.56 -10.07 -14.72
N ASP A 34 -10.14 -10.06 -15.97
CA ASP A 34 -8.92 -10.72 -16.46
C ASP A 34 -7.88 -9.72 -16.96
N SER A 35 -8.19 -8.41 -16.90
CA SER A 35 -7.20 -7.39 -17.21
C SER A 35 -6.03 -7.43 -16.21
N PRO A 36 -4.77 -7.37 -16.68
CA PRO A 36 -3.58 -7.27 -15.83
C PRO A 36 -3.68 -6.16 -14.77
N ALA A 37 -4.35 -5.05 -15.10
CA ALA A 37 -4.63 -3.95 -14.19
C ALA A 37 -5.43 -4.39 -12.95
N PHE A 38 -6.51 -5.16 -13.13
CA PHE A 38 -7.36 -5.61 -12.02
C PHE A 38 -6.62 -6.60 -11.12
N LEU A 39 -5.86 -7.50 -11.73
CA LEU A 39 -5.07 -8.50 -11.01
C LEU A 39 -3.96 -7.85 -10.19
N SER A 40 -3.26 -6.86 -10.75
CA SER A 40 -2.26 -6.06 -10.05
C SER A 40 -2.85 -5.36 -8.81
N ARG A 41 -4.04 -4.75 -8.96
CA ARG A 41 -4.75 -4.10 -7.84
C ARG A 41 -5.18 -5.09 -6.75
N TYR A 42 -5.56 -6.31 -7.11
CA TYR A 42 -5.89 -7.34 -6.14
C TYR A 42 -4.64 -7.79 -5.35
N VAL A 43 -3.51 -8.02 -6.03
CA VAL A 43 -2.25 -8.36 -5.35
C VAL A 43 -1.80 -7.23 -4.44
N SER A 44 -2.01 -5.96 -4.84
CA SER A 44 -1.80 -4.79 -4.00
C SER A 44 -2.66 -4.83 -2.72
N CYS A 45 -3.94 -5.22 -2.81
CA CYS A 45 -4.78 -5.43 -1.62
C CYS A 45 -4.26 -6.56 -0.71
N LEU A 46 -3.79 -7.68 -1.27
CA LEU A 46 -3.23 -8.77 -0.48
C LEU A 46 -1.96 -8.32 0.26
N HIS A 47 -1.09 -7.58 -0.43
CA HIS A 47 0.11 -7.00 0.16
C HIS A 47 -0.24 -6.04 1.30
N ALA A 48 -1.14 -5.08 1.06
CA ALA A 48 -1.61 -4.13 2.07
C ALA A 48 -2.24 -4.86 3.27
N GLY A 49 -3.04 -5.91 3.03
CA GLY A 49 -3.61 -6.72 4.11
C GLY A 49 -2.58 -7.45 4.95
N ALA A 50 -1.54 -8.02 4.32
CA ALA A 50 -0.45 -8.65 5.05
C ALA A 50 0.31 -7.64 5.92
N LEU A 51 0.58 -6.44 5.40
CA LEU A 51 1.22 -5.37 6.17
C LEU A 51 0.33 -4.91 7.33
N VAL A 52 -0.93 -4.56 7.07
CA VAL A 52 -1.88 -4.13 8.12
C VAL A 52 -2.00 -5.19 9.22
N ALA A 53 -2.07 -6.47 8.87
CA ALA A 53 -2.10 -7.55 9.84
C ALA A 53 -0.82 -7.60 10.70
N LEU A 54 0.36 -7.48 10.09
CA LEU A 54 1.62 -7.41 10.84
C LEU A 54 1.70 -6.17 11.74
N GLY A 55 1.21 -5.02 11.28
CA GLY A 55 1.14 -3.81 12.08
C GLY A 55 0.24 -3.98 13.30
N PHE A 56 -0.93 -4.60 13.11
CA PHE A 56 -1.86 -4.89 14.20
C PHE A 56 -1.29 -5.88 15.22
N LEU A 57 -0.69 -6.98 14.75
CA LEU A 57 -0.08 -7.98 15.64
C LEU A 57 1.01 -7.37 16.53
N TRP A 58 1.80 -6.44 15.99
CA TRP A 58 2.80 -5.71 16.76
C TRP A 58 2.19 -4.75 17.79
N GLU A 59 1.28 -3.87 17.37
CA GLU A 59 0.66 -2.88 18.27
C GLU A 59 -0.19 -3.54 19.37
N ALA A 60 -0.73 -4.74 19.11
CA ALA A 60 -1.46 -5.53 20.10
C ALA A 60 -0.55 -6.30 21.08
N GLY A 61 0.79 -6.23 20.93
CA GLY A 61 1.73 -7.00 21.75
C GLY A 61 1.69 -8.51 21.49
N LEU A 62 1.11 -8.93 20.35
CA LEU A 62 1.00 -10.33 19.94
C LEU A 62 2.20 -10.79 19.10
N ALA A 63 3.12 -9.87 18.77
CA ALA A 63 4.30 -10.15 17.97
C ALA A 63 5.61 -9.98 18.73
N ALA A 64 6.51 -10.94 18.56
CA ALA A 64 7.85 -10.89 19.11
C ALA A 64 8.86 -10.43 18.04
N PRO A 65 9.92 -9.68 18.41
CA PRO A 65 10.86 -9.09 17.46
C PRO A 65 11.57 -10.10 16.55
N ASP A 66 11.81 -11.31 17.04
CA ASP A 66 12.56 -12.39 16.41
C ASP A 66 11.90 -12.92 15.14
N TRP A 67 10.56 -13.02 15.13
CA TRP A 67 9.81 -13.43 13.93
C TRP A 67 9.18 -12.25 13.19
N TRP A 68 8.85 -11.16 13.88
CA TRP A 68 8.19 -10.01 13.25
C TRP A 68 9.14 -9.24 12.32
N THR A 69 10.35 -8.95 12.77
CA THR A 69 11.31 -8.13 12.00
C THR A 69 11.69 -8.76 10.66
N PRO A 70 11.98 -10.08 10.58
CA PRO A 70 12.22 -10.73 9.29
C PRO A 70 11.04 -10.61 8.32
N LEU A 71 9.80 -10.80 8.79
CA LEU A 71 8.61 -10.69 7.97
C LEU A 71 8.34 -9.25 7.51
N ALA A 72 8.47 -8.29 8.43
CA ALA A 72 8.33 -6.87 8.15
C ALA A 72 9.28 -6.41 7.03
N ARG A 73 10.50 -6.96 6.97
CA ARG A 73 11.44 -6.70 5.87
C ARG A 73 11.11 -7.47 4.60
N ALA A 74 10.74 -8.74 4.73
CA ALA A 74 10.54 -9.62 3.59
C ALA A 74 9.34 -9.23 2.71
N ILE A 75 8.23 -8.81 3.33
CA ILE A 75 6.97 -8.56 2.60
C ILE A 75 7.07 -7.38 1.62
N PRO A 76 7.55 -6.18 2.00
CA PRO A 76 7.76 -5.08 1.07
C PRO A 76 8.75 -5.40 -0.05
N ILE A 77 9.84 -6.11 0.26
CA ILE A 77 10.83 -6.52 -0.75
C ILE A 77 10.24 -7.54 -1.73
N GLY A 78 9.48 -8.52 -1.23
CA GLY A 78 8.79 -9.49 -2.08
C GLY A 78 7.79 -8.81 -3.01
N TYR A 79 7.12 -7.76 -2.54
CA TYR A 79 6.23 -6.95 -3.37
C TYR A 79 6.97 -6.11 -4.41
N LEU A 80 8.15 -5.55 -4.10
CA LEU A 80 8.99 -4.90 -5.10
C LEU A 80 9.45 -5.84 -6.21
N VAL A 81 9.75 -7.11 -5.89
CA VAL A 81 10.10 -8.11 -6.92
C VAL A 81 8.90 -8.36 -7.84
N HIS A 82 7.69 -8.44 -7.27
CA HIS A 82 6.46 -8.51 -8.05
C HIS A 82 6.27 -7.26 -8.93
N ASP A 83 6.48 -6.07 -8.38
CA ASP A 83 6.35 -4.81 -9.12
C ASP A 83 7.38 -4.72 -10.25
N ALA A 84 8.62 -5.11 -10.02
CA ALA A 84 9.65 -5.16 -11.06
C ALA A 84 9.24 -6.09 -12.22
N HIS A 85 8.67 -7.26 -11.90
CA HIS A 85 8.14 -8.15 -12.92
C HIS A 85 7.00 -7.50 -13.73
N LEU A 86 6.06 -6.84 -13.05
CA LEU A 86 4.96 -6.15 -13.72
C LEU A 86 5.42 -4.93 -14.53
N ILE A 87 6.42 -4.18 -14.08
CA ILE A 87 7.00 -3.07 -14.85
C ILE A 87 7.63 -3.59 -16.14
N CYS A 88 8.33 -4.73 -16.09
CA CYS A 88 8.95 -5.32 -17.28
C CYS A 88 7.93 -5.94 -18.25
N THR A 89 6.77 -6.39 -17.78
CA THR A 89 5.78 -7.11 -18.60
C THR A 89 4.59 -6.25 -19.02
N GLU A 90 4.22 -5.27 -18.20
CA GLU A 90 3.03 -4.42 -18.35
C GLU A 90 3.36 -2.96 -17.94
N PRO A 91 4.33 -2.29 -18.58
CA PRO A 91 4.82 -0.98 -18.16
C PRO A 91 3.75 0.12 -18.15
N SER A 92 2.69 -0.02 -18.97
CA SER A 92 1.55 0.92 -19.04
C SER A 92 0.74 1.00 -17.74
N LEU A 93 0.91 0.04 -16.83
CA LEU A 93 0.21 0.03 -15.54
C LEU A 93 0.89 0.86 -14.46
N TRP A 94 2.11 1.37 -14.73
CA TRP A 94 2.96 1.96 -13.70
C TRP A 94 3.21 3.45 -13.92
N GLU A 95 2.87 4.23 -12.91
CA GLU A 95 3.29 5.63 -12.80
C GLU A 95 4.57 5.74 -11.98
N LEU A 96 5.49 6.62 -12.39
CA LEU A 96 6.75 6.84 -11.69
C LEU A 96 6.57 7.17 -10.20
N SER A 97 5.51 7.92 -9.87
CA SER A 97 5.21 8.28 -8.47
C SER A 97 4.88 7.06 -7.60
N ALA A 98 4.18 6.06 -8.15
CA ALA A 98 3.84 4.83 -7.45
C ALA A 98 5.08 3.94 -7.26
N VAL A 99 5.91 3.80 -8.29
CA VAL A 99 7.18 3.06 -8.21
C VAL A 99 8.11 3.68 -7.17
N ALA A 100 8.29 5.01 -7.22
CA ALA A 100 9.09 5.74 -6.25
C ALA A 100 8.57 5.53 -4.82
N HIS A 101 7.25 5.59 -4.61
CA HIS A 101 6.66 5.34 -3.30
C HIS A 101 6.97 3.93 -2.77
N HIS A 102 6.78 2.88 -3.58
CA HIS A 102 7.04 1.51 -3.15
C HIS A 102 8.53 1.27 -2.85
N VAL A 103 9.42 1.80 -3.70
CA VAL A 103 10.87 1.68 -3.50
C VAL A 103 11.30 2.40 -2.21
N ILE A 104 10.89 3.65 -2.03
CA ILE A 104 11.24 4.42 -0.82
C ILE A 104 10.65 3.75 0.42
N PHE A 105 9.41 3.27 0.36
CA PHE A 105 8.75 2.59 1.48
C PHE A 105 9.47 1.30 1.87
N ALA A 106 9.80 0.44 0.89
CA ALA A 106 10.50 -0.80 1.18
C ALA A 106 11.92 -0.57 1.74
N LEU A 107 12.65 0.42 1.23
CA LEU A 107 13.96 0.80 1.76
C LEU A 107 13.86 1.35 3.19
N LEU A 108 12.87 2.21 3.45
CA LEU A 108 12.61 2.74 4.77
C LEU A 108 12.32 1.61 5.75
N VAL A 109 11.39 0.70 5.41
CA VAL A 109 11.02 -0.44 6.25
C VAL A 109 12.21 -1.36 6.48
N TYR A 110 13.01 -1.63 5.44
CA TYR A 110 14.20 -2.48 5.57
C TYR A 110 15.17 -1.93 6.63
N ALA A 111 15.41 -0.62 6.59
CA ALA A 111 16.28 0.09 7.53
C ALA A 111 15.64 0.24 8.93
N ALA A 112 14.34 0.52 9.01
CA ALA A 112 13.65 0.90 10.24
C ALA A 112 13.08 -0.27 11.04
N ALA A 113 12.74 -1.41 10.43
CA ALA A 113 11.98 -2.48 11.09
C ALA A 113 12.61 -2.98 12.40
N GLY A 114 13.94 -3.09 12.47
CA GLY A 114 14.62 -3.54 13.68
C GLY A 114 14.87 -2.45 14.72
N ALA A 115 15.18 -1.23 14.27
CA ALA A 115 15.55 -0.13 15.16
C ALA A 115 14.34 0.68 15.66
N TYR A 116 13.30 0.76 14.83
CA TYR A 116 12.07 1.52 15.06
C TYR A 116 10.84 0.65 14.71
N PRO A 117 10.61 -0.45 15.43
CA PRO A 117 9.56 -1.39 15.09
C PRO A 117 8.15 -0.78 15.28
N ASN A 118 7.94 0.07 16.30
CA ASN A 118 6.68 0.79 16.50
C ASN A 118 6.35 1.72 15.31
N HIS A 119 7.33 2.48 14.83
CA HIS A 119 7.16 3.31 13.63
C HIS A 119 6.84 2.47 12.40
N THR A 120 7.54 1.36 12.25
CA THR A 120 7.33 0.44 11.12
C THR A 120 5.94 -0.21 11.17
N ALA A 121 5.47 -0.66 12.34
CA ALA A 121 4.13 -1.20 12.51
C ALA A 121 3.03 -0.18 12.18
N ARG A 122 3.18 1.06 12.65
CA ARG A 122 2.27 2.17 12.31
C ARG A 122 2.34 2.55 10.83
N ALA A 123 3.51 2.47 10.20
CA ALA A 123 3.66 2.62 8.75
C ALA A 123 2.90 1.52 7.99
N PHE A 124 2.85 0.29 8.52
CA PHE A 124 2.04 -0.78 7.93
C PHE A 124 0.54 -0.55 8.12
N LEU A 125 0.11 -0.01 9.27
CA LEU A 125 -1.28 0.42 9.44
C LEU A 125 -1.68 1.55 8.47
N ALA A 126 -0.72 2.31 7.95
CA ALA A 126 -0.93 3.28 6.87
C ALA A 126 -1.47 2.66 5.57
N GLU A 127 -1.22 1.37 5.35
CA GLU A 127 -1.73 0.65 4.20
C GLU A 127 -3.23 0.36 4.30
N LEU A 128 -3.89 0.64 5.44
CA LEU A 128 -5.34 0.50 5.58
C LEU A 128 -6.12 1.34 4.56
N SER A 129 -5.58 2.49 4.12
CA SER A 129 -6.25 3.32 3.11
C SER A 129 -6.25 2.70 1.71
N VAL A 130 -5.49 1.61 1.47
CA VAL A 130 -5.45 0.90 0.18
C VAL A 130 -6.78 0.19 -0.10
N PHE A 131 -7.47 -0.31 0.94
CA PHE A 131 -8.75 -0.99 0.77
C PHE A 131 -9.83 -0.08 0.17
N PRO A 132 -10.18 1.08 0.77
CA PRO A 132 -11.17 1.97 0.18
C PRO A 132 -10.68 2.59 -1.13
N LEU A 133 -9.37 2.74 -1.34
CA LEU A 133 -8.79 3.18 -2.62
C LEU A 133 -9.10 2.19 -3.75
N ASN A 134 -8.76 0.92 -3.55
CA ASN A 134 -8.96 -0.12 -4.56
C ASN A 134 -10.43 -0.47 -4.76
N LEU A 135 -11.26 -0.41 -3.70
CA LEU A 135 -12.71 -0.53 -3.83
C LEU A 135 -13.28 0.61 -4.69
N GLY A 136 -12.88 1.86 -4.42
CA GLY A 136 -13.33 3.02 -5.20
C GLY A 136 -12.92 2.93 -6.67
N TRP A 137 -11.68 2.51 -6.92
CA TRP A 137 -11.19 2.25 -8.28
C TRP A 137 -12.01 1.16 -8.99
N ALA A 138 -12.28 0.03 -8.32
CA ALA A 138 -13.07 -1.06 -8.87
C ALA A 138 -14.50 -0.63 -9.19
N MET A 139 -15.12 0.18 -8.31
CA MET A 139 -16.44 0.73 -8.57
C MET A 139 -16.45 1.56 -9.86
N ILE A 140 -15.52 2.52 -9.99
CA ILE A 140 -15.37 3.37 -11.18
C ILE A 140 -15.16 2.53 -12.45
N LYS A 141 -14.31 1.50 -12.39
CA LYS A 141 -14.01 0.66 -13.56
C LYS A 141 -15.18 -0.20 -14.00
N THR A 142 -16.09 -0.54 -13.09
CA THR A 142 -17.26 -1.38 -13.37
C THR A 142 -18.54 -0.58 -13.58
N GLY A 143 -18.50 0.75 -13.46
CA GLY A 143 -19.69 1.61 -13.50
C GLY A 143 -20.58 1.48 -12.25
N ALA A 144 -20.11 0.79 -11.21
CA ALA A 144 -20.89 0.52 -10.00
C ALA A 144 -21.11 1.79 -9.16
N GLU A 145 -20.30 2.83 -9.35
CA GLU A 145 -20.50 4.14 -8.74
C GLU A 145 -21.84 4.78 -9.14
N SER A 146 -22.29 4.57 -10.38
CA SER A 146 -23.58 5.08 -10.86
C SER A 146 -24.75 4.25 -10.33
N ARG A 147 -24.57 2.93 -10.20
CA ARG A 147 -25.60 2.02 -9.71
C ARG A 147 -25.75 2.07 -8.18
N TRP A 148 -24.66 2.36 -7.45
CA TRP A 148 -24.57 2.31 -5.98
C TRP A 148 -23.95 3.62 -5.42
N PRO A 149 -24.55 4.80 -5.71
CA PRO A 149 -23.92 6.10 -5.44
C PRO A 149 -23.66 6.36 -3.95
N ARG A 150 -24.57 5.92 -3.07
CA ARG A 150 -24.38 6.08 -1.61
C ARG A 150 -23.17 5.30 -1.10
N VAL A 151 -22.96 4.07 -1.60
CA VAL A 151 -21.81 3.25 -1.23
C VAL A 151 -20.51 3.88 -1.74
N PHE A 152 -20.53 4.42 -2.95
CA PHE A 152 -19.37 5.12 -3.52
C PHE A 152 -19.00 6.38 -2.72
N ILE A 153 -19.99 7.16 -2.28
CA ILE A 153 -19.77 8.34 -1.42
C ILE A 153 -19.18 7.94 -0.07
N VAL A 154 -19.77 6.95 0.61
CA VAL A 154 -19.27 6.45 1.90
C VAL A 154 -17.84 5.91 1.75
N ASN A 155 -17.56 5.13 0.70
CA ASN A 155 -16.22 4.64 0.42
C ASN A 155 -15.22 5.77 0.15
N SER A 156 -15.63 6.82 -0.59
CA SER A 156 -14.79 7.98 -0.88
C SER A 156 -14.48 8.79 0.39
N ALA A 157 -15.45 8.95 1.28
CA ALA A 157 -15.23 9.57 2.59
C ALA A 157 -14.29 8.71 3.45
N ALA A 158 -14.51 7.39 3.49
CA ALA A 158 -13.62 6.45 4.17
C ALA A 158 -12.18 6.51 3.62
N LEU A 159 -12.01 6.60 2.29
CA LEU A 159 -10.72 6.80 1.66
C LEU A 159 -10.06 8.09 2.14
N LEU A 160 -10.74 9.24 2.07
CA LEU A 160 -10.15 10.53 2.48
C LEU A 160 -9.75 10.53 3.96
N LEU A 161 -10.62 10.03 4.83
CA LEU A 161 -10.37 9.98 6.27
C LEU A 161 -9.21 9.04 6.62
N THR A 162 -9.21 7.82 6.06
CA THR A 162 -8.13 6.85 6.32
C THR A 162 -6.81 7.31 5.71
N PHE A 163 -6.82 7.89 4.51
CA PHE A 163 -5.61 8.40 3.85
C PHE A 163 -5.01 9.58 4.64
N LEU A 164 -5.83 10.53 5.07
CA LEU A 164 -5.37 11.65 5.91
C LEU A 164 -4.80 11.15 7.24
N ARG A 165 -5.57 10.33 7.97
CA ARG A 165 -5.20 9.89 9.32
C ARG A 165 -3.99 8.97 9.33
N PHE A 166 -3.95 8.00 8.42
CA PHE A 166 -2.96 6.93 8.50
C PHE A 166 -1.77 7.14 7.57
N ARG A 167 -1.93 7.80 6.41
CA ARG A 167 -0.78 8.11 5.54
C ARG A 167 -0.23 9.50 5.82
N VAL A 168 -1.03 10.54 5.58
CA VAL A 168 -0.54 11.93 5.65
C VAL A 168 -0.03 12.28 7.04
N TYR A 169 -0.86 12.10 8.07
CA TYR A 169 -0.49 12.43 9.44
C TYR A 169 0.68 11.58 9.94
N THR A 170 0.63 10.25 9.76
CA THR A 170 1.68 9.34 10.25
C THR A 170 3.04 9.66 9.67
N PHE A 171 3.17 9.79 8.34
CA PHE A 171 4.48 10.06 7.73
C PHE A 171 4.96 11.49 7.96
N THR A 172 4.04 12.46 8.09
CA THR A 172 4.40 13.83 8.52
C THR A 172 4.96 13.80 9.94
N LEU A 173 4.29 13.13 10.87
CA LEU A 173 4.74 12.98 12.25
C LEU A 173 6.11 12.29 12.32
N PHE A 174 6.31 11.21 11.58
CA PHE A 174 7.59 10.51 11.56
C PHE A 174 8.73 11.36 11.03
N ALA A 175 8.49 12.19 10.01
CA ALA A 175 9.50 13.12 9.53
C ALA A 175 9.87 14.16 10.61
N PHE A 176 8.88 14.70 11.34
CA PHE A 176 9.14 15.60 12.48
C PHE A 176 9.90 14.91 13.61
N GLU A 177 9.50 13.71 13.99
CA GLU A 177 10.18 12.91 15.02
C GLU A 177 11.62 12.58 14.62
N ALA A 178 11.87 12.26 13.35
CA ALA A 178 13.21 12.00 12.84
C ALA A 178 14.12 13.23 12.94
N VAL A 179 13.59 14.44 12.71
CA VAL A 179 14.33 15.69 12.94
C VAL A 179 14.63 15.88 14.42
N ALA A 180 13.62 15.73 15.29
CA ALA A 180 13.76 15.91 16.72
C ALA A 180 14.75 14.92 17.35
N GLN A 181 14.73 13.66 16.89
CA GLN A 181 15.59 12.57 17.36
C GLN A 181 16.92 12.47 16.58
N LYS A 182 17.18 13.38 15.63
CA LYS A 182 18.41 13.42 14.81
C LYS A 182 18.67 12.12 14.03
N VAL A 183 17.61 11.46 13.55
CA VAL A 183 17.67 10.24 12.71
C VAL A 183 17.86 10.63 11.24
N TRP A 184 18.93 11.38 10.96
CA TRP A 184 19.21 11.97 9.64
C TRP A 184 19.23 10.96 8.48
N PRO A 185 19.75 9.73 8.63
CA PRO A 185 19.78 8.78 7.52
C PRO A 185 18.40 8.36 7.00
N LEU A 186 17.36 8.39 7.85
CA LEU A 186 16.00 8.02 7.44
C LEU A 186 15.17 9.21 6.95
N LEU A 187 15.59 10.44 7.28
CA LEU A 187 14.82 11.65 7.01
C LEU A 187 14.50 11.86 5.53
N PRO A 188 15.42 11.66 4.55
CA PRO A 188 15.07 11.82 3.14
C PRO A 188 13.95 10.89 2.68
N MET A 189 13.94 9.64 3.15
CA MET A 189 12.90 8.67 2.82
C MET A 189 11.57 9.05 3.46
N LEU A 190 11.58 9.45 4.74
CA LEU A 190 10.39 9.90 5.45
C LEU A 190 9.79 11.17 4.83
N ALA A 191 10.61 12.17 4.53
CA ALA A 191 10.19 13.40 3.87
C ALA A 191 9.64 13.13 2.45
N GLY A 192 10.29 12.24 1.69
CA GLY A 192 9.80 11.80 0.39
C GLY A 192 8.42 11.14 0.45
N LEU A 193 8.21 10.21 1.40
CA LEU A 193 6.91 9.57 1.60
C LEU A 193 5.85 10.56 2.08
N ALA A 194 6.18 11.45 3.03
CA ALA A 194 5.27 12.49 3.49
C ALA A 194 4.84 13.41 2.34
N GLY A 195 5.79 13.85 1.51
CA GLY A 195 5.52 14.69 0.34
C GLY A 195 4.62 14.01 -0.69
N LEU A 196 4.90 12.74 -1.03
CA LEU A 196 4.07 11.95 -1.94
C LEU A 196 2.65 11.74 -1.39
N ASN A 197 2.51 11.48 -0.08
CA ASN A 197 1.21 11.32 0.56
C ASN A 197 0.42 12.64 0.54
N TRP A 198 1.05 13.79 0.82
CA TRP A 198 0.38 15.09 0.68
C TRP A 198 -0.03 15.39 -0.76
N TYR A 199 0.83 15.07 -1.74
CA TYR A 199 0.52 15.22 -3.17
C TYR A 199 -0.72 14.42 -3.58
N TRP A 200 -0.77 13.13 -3.23
CA TRP A 200 -1.92 12.27 -3.54
C TRP A 200 -3.17 12.66 -2.76
N PHE A 201 -3.04 13.06 -1.50
CA PHE A 201 -4.18 13.57 -0.75
C PHE A 201 -4.78 14.82 -1.41
N GLY A 202 -3.95 15.76 -1.87
CA GLY A 202 -4.41 16.91 -2.65
C GLY A 202 -5.12 16.52 -3.95
N LEU A 203 -4.64 15.49 -4.65
CA LEU A 203 -5.34 14.93 -5.82
C LEU A 203 -6.70 14.34 -5.47
N LEU A 204 -6.81 13.59 -4.37
CA LEU A 204 -8.07 13.01 -3.90
C LEU A 204 -9.08 14.11 -3.53
N CYS A 205 -8.63 15.13 -2.80
CA CYS A 205 -9.48 16.28 -2.44
C CYS A 205 -10.00 17.04 -3.67
N ARG A 206 -9.14 17.28 -4.67
CA ARG A 206 -9.57 17.92 -5.93
C ARG A 206 -10.62 17.10 -6.68
N LYS A 207 -10.44 15.78 -6.73
CA LYS A 207 -11.42 14.87 -7.35
C LYS A 207 -12.75 14.87 -6.58
N ALA A 208 -12.70 14.82 -5.25
CA ALA A 208 -13.89 14.87 -4.41
C ALA A 208 -14.66 16.19 -4.60
N TYR A 209 -13.95 17.33 -4.64
CA TYR A 209 -14.56 18.63 -4.93
C TYR A 209 -15.23 18.69 -6.30
N ALA A 210 -14.55 18.19 -7.35
CA ALA A 210 -15.11 18.15 -8.70
C ALA A 210 -16.37 17.27 -8.80
N VAL A 211 -16.45 16.19 -8.01
CA VAL A 211 -17.67 15.37 -7.92
C VAL A 211 -18.77 16.14 -7.20
N ALA A 212 -18.47 16.76 -6.06
CA ALA A 212 -19.44 17.53 -5.29
C ALA A 212 -20.10 18.64 -6.12
N GLN A 213 -19.31 19.35 -6.96
CA GLN A 213 -19.82 20.39 -7.86
C GLN A 213 -20.76 19.88 -8.96
N ARG A 214 -20.66 18.61 -9.36
CA ARG A 214 -21.55 18.00 -10.38
C ARG A 214 -22.85 17.47 -9.79
N THR A 215 -22.89 17.30 -8.47
CA THR A 215 -24.00 16.68 -7.73
C THR A 215 -24.80 17.66 -6.88
N ALA A 216 -24.32 18.90 -6.75
CA ALA A 216 -25.00 20.02 -6.09
C ALA A 216 -25.83 20.80 -7.11
#